data_AF-A0A8B6EP37-F1
#
_entry.id   AF-A0A8B6EP37-F1
#
_cell.length_a   1.000
_cell.length_b   1.000
_cell.length_c   1.000
_cell.angle_alpha   90.00
_cell.angle_beta   90.00
_cell.angle_gamma   90.00
#
_symmetry.space_group_name_H-M   'P 1'
#
loop_
_entity.id
_entity.type
_entity.pdbx_description
1 polymer ?
#
loop_
_entity_poly.entity_id
_entity_poly.type
_entity_poly.pdbx_seq_one_letter_code
_entity_poly.pdbx_strand_id
1 'polypeptide(L)'
;MGKWNQLTLLLWKNFLIQKRKIFLTIFEIGLPTFFGLILLLIRFRVQTEAILHGVNWTDCSEFKVLPFTSKIPRQMAYTPMNNVTNQIMNRTKNMLSLSDVQGFNTEEEMVDFLIFANSTVNNTKTYLGGVVFQTNLLDTKHIQYSIRLSSYPRNTKNKNQKLNPIKDDTNWFTQYMFPLYQRIGPRSNISCGGDP
;
A
#
# COMPACT_ATOMS: atom_id res chain seq x y z
N MET A 1 34.47 -12.28 62.90
CA MET A 1 33.34 -11.42 62.51
C MET A 1 32.62 -12.05 61.33
N GLY A 2 31.31 -12.31 61.44
CA GLY A 2 30.57 -13.08 60.43
C GLY A 2 30.42 -12.30 59.11
N LYS A 3 30.59 -12.99 57.99
CA LYS A 3 30.44 -12.43 56.62
C LYS A 3 29.10 -11.71 56.41
N TRP A 4 28.07 -12.10 57.16
CA TRP A 4 26.75 -11.45 57.20
C TRP A 4 26.79 -10.01 57.69
N ASN A 5 27.58 -9.69 58.72
CA ASN A 5 27.71 -8.32 59.23
C ASN A 5 28.40 -7.41 58.20
N GLN A 6 29.30 -7.98 57.39
CA GLN A 6 29.95 -7.26 56.31
C GLN A 6 28.99 -7.00 55.14
N LEU A 7 28.14 -7.99 54.81
CA LEU A 7 27.11 -7.85 53.77
C LEU A 7 26.05 -6.80 54.13
N THR A 8 25.57 -6.78 55.37
CA THR A 8 24.61 -5.77 55.83
C THR A 8 25.21 -4.36 55.83
N LEU A 9 26.49 -4.21 56.24
CA LEU A 9 27.21 -2.93 56.15
C LEU A 9 27.32 -2.43 54.71
N LEU A 10 27.58 -3.33 53.75
CA LEU A 10 27.67 -2.98 52.33
C LEU A 10 26.31 -2.57 51.75
N LEU A 11 25.23 -3.27 52.08
CA LEU A 11 23.87 -2.89 51.68
C LEU A 11 23.47 -1.55 52.27
N TRP A 12 23.74 -1.32 53.56
CA TRP A 12 23.45 -0.04 54.21
C TRP A 12 24.20 1.12 53.57
N LYS A 13 25.49 0.92 53.24
CA LYS A 13 26.29 1.89 52.50
C LYS A 13 25.71 2.19 51.12
N ASN A 14 25.37 1.16 50.34
CA ASN A 14 24.78 1.33 49.01
C ASN A 14 23.42 2.03 49.07
N PHE A 15 22.58 1.69 50.04
CA PHE A 15 21.30 2.36 50.27
C PHE A 15 21.47 3.84 50.63
N LEU A 16 22.43 4.17 51.51
CA LEU A 16 22.75 5.56 51.85
C LEU A 16 23.25 6.37 50.65
N ILE A 17 24.06 5.76 49.79
CA ILE A 17 24.54 6.39 48.54
C ILE A 17 23.37 6.65 47.60
N GLN A 18 22.45 5.69 47.46
CA GLN A 18 21.27 5.83 46.61
C GLN A 18 20.30 6.91 47.14
N LYS A 19 20.10 6.99 48.47
CA LYS A 19 19.31 8.05 49.12
C LYS A 19 19.85 9.46 48.84
N ARG A 20 21.18 9.64 48.76
CA ARG A 20 21.81 10.94 48.46
C ARG A 20 21.74 11.31 46.98
N LYS A 21 21.47 10.35 46.09
CA LYS A 21 21.30 10.55 44.64
C LYS A 21 19.84 10.31 44.23
N ILE A 22 18.92 11.01 44.91
CA ILE A 22 17.47 10.83 44.73
C ILE A 22 17.04 11.05 43.27
N PHE A 23 17.54 12.10 42.62
CA PHE A 23 17.22 12.44 41.24
C PHE A 23 17.69 11.37 40.24
N LEU A 24 18.88 10.79 40.48
CA LEU A 24 19.43 9.74 39.62
C LEU A 24 18.60 8.46 39.74
N THR A 25 18.19 8.11 40.96
CA THR A 25 17.36 6.92 41.24
C THR A 25 15.96 7.09 40.66
N ILE A 26 15.38 8.29 40.74
CA ILE A 26 14.09 8.61 40.11
C ILE A 26 14.18 8.45 38.60
N PHE A 27 15.28 8.87 37.96
CA PHE A 27 15.46 8.69 36.53
C PHE A 27 15.68 7.22 36.14
N GLU A 28 16.46 6.49 36.94
CA GLU A 28 16.76 5.06 36.76
C GLU A 28 15.50 4.18 36.78
N ILE A 29 14.51 4.53 37.63
CA ILE A 29 13.20 3.83 37.71
C ILE A 29 12.16 4.48 36.77
N GLY A 30 12.19 5.81 36.67
CA GLY A 30 11.25 6.62 35.90
C GLY A 30 11.35 6.37 34.40
N LEU A 31 12.56 6.15 33.88
CA LEU A 31 12.77 5.95 32.45
C LEU A 31 12.21 4.60 31.96
N PRO A 32 12.49 3.44 32.61
CA PRO A 32 11.84 2.18 32.25
C PRO A 32 10.32 2.22 32.39
N THR A 33 9.80 2.84 33.45
CA THR A 33 8.35 2.96 33.68
C THR A 33 7.68 3.86 32.64
N PHE A 34 8.33 4.96 32.25
CA PHE A 34 7.86 5.84 31.18
C PHE A 34 7.78 5.11 29.84
N PHE A 35 8.82 4.36 29.45
CA PHE A 35 8.79 3.55 28.24
C PHE A 35 7.72 2.45 28.32
N GLY A 36 7.57 1.79 29.47
CA GLY A 36 6.49 0.83 29.71
C GLY A 36 5.11 1.45 29.50
N LEU A 37 4.89 2.67 30.01
CA LEU A 37 3.64 3.41 29.85
C LEU A 37 3.37 3.76 28.38
N ILE A 38 4.40 4.20 27.64
CA ILE A 38 4.28 4.44 26.19
C ILE A 38 3.85 3.17 25.46
N LEU A 39 4.49 2.02 25.72
CA LEU A 39 4.14 0.75 25.09
C LEU A 39 2.70 0.33 25.42
N LEU A 40 2.26 0.55 26.66
CA LEU A 40 0.91 0.27 27.11
C LEU A 40 -0.13 1.15 26.38
N LEU A 41 0.17 2.44 26.22
CA LEU A 41 -0.67 3.35 25.42
C LEU A 41 -0.75 2.92 23.96
N ILE A 42 0.38 2.53 23.35
CA ILE A 42 0.39 1.99 21.98
C ILE A 42 -0.49 0.74 21.92
N ARG A 43 -0.36 -0.19 22.87
CA ARG A 43 -1.15 -1.42 22.92
C ARG A 43 -2.64 -1.14 23.02
N PHE A 44 -3.06 -0.16 23.83
CA PHE A 44 -4.47 0.24 23.91
C PHE A 44 -5.02 0.84 22.63
N ARG A 45 -4.17 1.44 21.79
CA ARG A 45 -4.57 1.96 20.48
C ARG A 45 -4.72 0.87 19.43
N VAL A 46 -4.10 -0.29 19.62
CA VAL A 46 -4.17 -1.42 18.68
C VAL A 46 -5.42 -2.25 19.01
N GLN A 47 -6.47 -2.05 18.22
CA GLN A 47 -7.63 -2.94 18.24
C GLN A 47 -7.21 -4.32 17.71
N THR A 48 -7.49 -5.37 18.48
CA THR A 48 -7.26 -6.76 18.06
C THR A 48 -8.61 -7.37 17.77
N GLU A 49 -8.83 -7.81 16.53
CA GLU A 49 -10.00 -8.60 16.19
C GLU A 49 -9.66 -10.09 16.34
N ALA A 50 -10.37 -10.78 17.23
CA ALA A 50 -10.21 -12.22 17.40
C ALA A 50 -10.99 -12.96 16.32
N ILE A 51 -10.28 -13.59 15.39
CA ILE A 51 -10.88 -14.42 14.35
C ILE A 51 -11.03 -15.84 14.90
N LEU A 52 -12.23 -16.14 15.41
CA LEU A 52 -12.53 -17.40 16.10
C LEU A 52 -12.76 -18.59 15.15
N HIS A 53 -12.98 -18.32 13.87
CA HIS A 53 -13.31 -19.34 12.86
C HIS A 53 -12.42 -19.18 11.62
N GLY A 54 -12.20 -20.27 10.88
CA GLY A 54 -11.50 -20.23 9.60
C GLY A 54 -12.20 -19.28 8.62
N VAL A 55 -11.44 -18.38 8.00
CA VAL A 55 -11.95 -17.47 6.98
C VAL A 55 -12.00 -18.21 5.65
N ASN A 56 -13.21 -18.44 5.13
CA ASN A 56 -13.40 -18.98 3.79
C ASN A 56 -13.40 -17.82 2.79
N TRP A 57 -12.40 -17.82 1.91
CA TRP A 57 -12.32 -16.86 0.81
C TRP A 57 -13.13 -17.40 -0.37
N THR A 58 -14.11 -16.63 -0.82
CA THR A 58 -14.82 -16.91 -2.06
C THR A 58 -14.12 -16.23 -3.23
N ASP A 59 -14.20 -16.85 -4.41
CA ASP A 59 -13.69 -16.25 -5.63
C ASP A 59 -14.43 -14.94 -5.91
N CYS A 60 -13.64 -13.91 -6.20
CA CYS A 60 -14.16 -12.60 -6.53
C CYS A 60 -14.80 -12.59 -7.92
N SER A 61 -16.13 -12.68 -7.95
CA SER A 61 -16.93 -12.64 -9.18
C SER A 61 -16.93 -11.25 -9.86
N GLU A 62 -16.58 -10.20 -9.12
CA GLU A 62 -16.61 -8.79 -9.56
C GLU A 62 -15.55 -8.45 -10.62
N PHE A 63 -14.52 -9.28 -10.82
CA PHE A 63 -13.44 -8.96 -11.76
C PHE A 63 -13.72 -9.31 -13.23
N LYS A 64 -14.91 -9.85 -13.54
CA LYS A 64 -15.29 -10.20 -14.92
C LYS A 64 -15.60 -8.96 -15.77
N VAL A 65 -15.94 -7.84 -15.16
CA VAL A 65 -16.36 -6.61 -15.85
C VAL A 65 -15.73 -5.42 -15.15
N LEU A 66 -15.22 -4.45 -15.92
CA LEU A 66 -14.79 -3.17 -15.35
C LEU A 66 -15.98 -2.50 -14.66
N PRO A 67 -15.84 -2.04 -13.39
CA PRO A 67 -16.96 -1.43 -12.70
C PRO A 67 -17.45 -0.19 -13.45
N PHE A 68 -18.74 -0.15 -13.79
CA PHE A 68 -19.33 0.99 -14.49
C PHE A 68 -19.66 2.10 -13.49
N THR A 69 -18.62 2.78 -12.98
CA THR A 69 -18.78 3.93 -12.08
C THR A 69 -18.27 5.20 -12.76
N SER A 70 -18.90 6.34 -12.51
CA SER A 70 -18.51 7.65 -13.06
C SER A 70 -17.10 8.11 -12.67
N LYS A 71 -16.48 7.43 -11.69
CA LYS A 71 -15.13 7.72 -11.19
C LYS A 71 -14.03 6.98 -11.94
N ILE A 72 -14.38 5.96 -12.74
CA ILE A 72 -13.39 5.14 -13.44
C ILE A 72 -13.16 5.69 -14.84
N PRO A 73 -11.90 6.04 -15.21
CA PRO A 73 -11.55 6.38 -16.58
C PRO A 73 -11.99 5.30 -17.56
N ARG A 74 -12.50 5.73 -18.71
CA ARG A 74 -12.90 4.82 -19.79
C ARG A 74 -12.07 5.01 -21.05
N GLN A 75 -10.95 5.72 -20.99
CA GLN A 75 -10.00 5.78 -22.10
C GLN A 75 -8.78 4.90 -21.80
N MET A 76 -8.15 4.35 -22.81
CA MET A 76 -6.91 3.58 -22.66
C MET A 76 -5.92 3.99 -23.74
N ALA A 77 -4.65 4.08 -23.39
CA ALA A 77 -3.59 4.36 -24.34
C ALA A 77 -2.91 3.05 -24.78
N TYR A 78 -2.30 3.04 -25.96
CA TYR A 78 -1.47 1.92 -26.40
C TYR A 78 -0.33 2.35 -27.32
N THR A 79 0.68 1.50 -27.43
CA THR A 79 1.87 1.71 -28.27
C THR A 79 2.51 0.36 -28.64
N PRO A 80 3.18 0.21 -29.78
CA PRO A 80 3.20 1.14 -30.92
C PRO A 80 1.89 1.10 -31.71
N MET A 81 1.57 2.21 -32.38
CA MET A 81 0.42 2.33 -33.26
C MET A 81 0.68 1.60 -34.59
N ASN A 82 0.09 0.41 -34.73
CA ASN A 82 0.16 -0.44 -35.92
C ASN A 82 -1.23 -0.98 -36.26
N ASN A 83 -1.43 -1.47 -37.50
CA ASN A 83 -2.73 -2.04 -37.89
C ASN A 83 -3.16 -3.21 -36.98
N VAL A 84 -2.21 -4.07 -36.58
CA VAL A 84 -2.46 -5.21 -35.67
C VAL A 84 -2.83 -4.75 -34.26
N THR A 85 -2.05 -3.84 -33.68
CA THR A 85 -2.30 -3.35 -32.31
C THR A 85 -3.59 -2.54 -32.25
N ASN A 86 -3.91 -1.75 -33.28
CA ASN A 86 -5.18 -1.04 -33.40
C ASN A 86 -6.38 -2.01 -33.46
N GLN A 87 -6.28 -3.10 -34.22
CA GLN A 87 -7.33 -4.13 -34.25
C GLN A 87 -7.54 -4.80 -32.89
N ILE A 88 -6.45 -5.13 -32.18
CA ILE A 88 -6.50 -5.69 -30.83
C ILE A 88 -7.19 -4.70 -29.89
N MET A 89 -6.74 -3.46 -29.89
CA MET A 89 -7.25 -2.43 -28.98
C MET A 89 -8.70 -2.04 -29.27
N ASN A 90 -9.14 -2.09 -30.53
CA ASN A 90 -10.56 -1.93 -30.87
C ASN A 90 -11.43 -3.07 -30.34
N ARG A 91 -10.95 -4.32 -30.37
CA ARG A 91 -11.65 -5.44 -29.73
C ARG A 91 -11.70 -5.27 -28.22
N THR A 92 -10.57 -4.87 -27.62
CA THR A 92 -10.46 -4.57 -26.18
C THR A 92 -11.41 -3.45 -25.77
N LYS A 93 -11.55 -2.39 -26.58
CA LYS A 93 -12.49 -1.28 -26.37
C LYS A 93 -13.91 -1.80 -26.18
N ASN A 94 -14.36 -2.69 -27.08
CA ASN A 94 -15.71 -3.25 -27.00
C ASN A 94 -15.87 -4.23 -25.83
N MET A 95 -14.89 -5.12 -25.60
CA MET A 95 -14.93 -6.10 -24.52
C MET A 95 -14.97 -5.45 -23.12
N LEU A 96 -14.24 -4.35 -22.96
CA LEU A 96 -14.12 -3.61 -21.71
C LEU A 96 -15.09 -2.42 -21.60
N SER A 97 -15.93 -2.20 -22.62
CA SER A 97 -16.84 -1.05 -22.70
C SER A 97 -16.15 0.31 -22.49
N LEU A 98 -14.95 0.45 -23.06
CA LEU A 98 -14.17 1.69 -23.01
C LEU A 98 -14.78 2.74 -23.94
N SER A 99 -14.72 4.00 -23.53
CA SER A 99 -15.15 5.16 -24.33
C SER A 99 -14.21 5.36 -25.51
N ASP A 100 -12.90 5.27 -25.30
CA ASP A 100 -11.94 5.42 -26.40
C ASP A 100 -10.59 4.75 -26.19
N VAL A 101 -9.86 4.53 -27.29
CA VAL A 101 -8.48 4.02 -27.28
C VAL A 101 -7.57 4.92 -28.12
N GLN A 102 -6.48 5.41 -27.51
CA GLN A 102 -5.53 6.31 -28.18
C GLN A 102 -4.21 5.57 -28.46
N GLY A 103 -3.77 5.58 -29.71
CA GLY A 103 -2.50 5.00 -30.13
C GLY A 103 -1.36 6.04 -30.10
N PHE A 104 -0.17 5.59 -29.71
CA PHE A 104 1.07 6.37 -29.71
C PHE A 104 2.15 5.64 -30.49
N ASN A 105 3.14 6.38 -30.99
CA ASN A 105 4.24 5.77 -31.76
C ASN A 105 5.29 5.15 -30.84
N THR A 106 5.59 5.80 -29.71
CA THR A 106 6.60 5.35 -28.75
C THR A 106 6.03 5.19 -27.35
N GLU A 107 6.73 4.47 -26.49
CA GLU A 107 6.34 4.31 -25.09
C GLU A 107 6.52 5.59 -24.28
N GLU A 108 7.62 6.32 -24.52
CA GLU A 108 7.93 7.56 -23.82
C GLU A 108 6.86 8.63 -24.05
N GLU A 109 6.48 8.86 -25.32
CA GLU A 109 5.41 9.79 -25.70
C GLU A 109 4.08 9.45 -25.02
N MET A 110 3.74 8.15 -24.95
CA MET A 110 2.54 7.68 -24.29
C MET A 110 2.59 7.97 -22.78
N VAL A 111 3.70 7.64 -22.12
CA VAL A 111 3.84 7.81 -20.67
C VAL A 111 3.79 9.29 -20.29
N ASP A 112 4.51 10.14 -21.00
CA ASP A 112 4.52 11.59 -20.75
C ASP A 112 3.14 12.20 -20.92
N PHE A 113 2.42 11.79 -21.97
CA PHE A 113 1.03 12.21 -22.18
C PHE A 113 0.12 11.76 -21.04
N LEU A 114 0.23 10.50 -20.58
CA LEU A 114 -0.56 9.99 -19.46
C LEU A 114 -0.25 10.73 -18.15
N ILE A 115 1.01 11.09 -17.90
CA ILE A 115 1.41 11.89 -16.73
C ILE A 115 0.80 13.29 -16.81
N PHE A 116 0.91 13.95 -17.96
CA PHE A 116 0.35 15.27 -18.21
C PHE A 116 -1.19 15.28 -18.06
N ALA A 117 -1.88 14.33 -18.70
CA ALA A 117 -3.34 14.22 -18.69
C ALA A 117 -3.89 13.94 -17.28
N ASN A 118 -3.17 13.16 -16.47
CA ASN A 118 -3.56 12.93 -15.08
C ASN A 118 -3.32 14.16 -14.18
N SER A 119 -2.39 15.05 -14.55
CA SER A 119 -1.97 16.20 -13.73
C SER A 119 -2.78 17.48 -13.98
N THR A 120 -3.40 17.64 -15.15
CA THR A 120 -3.81 18.97 -15.63
C THR A 120 -5.28 19.35 -15.43
N VAL A 121 -6.21 18.43 -15.12
CA VAL A 121 -7.63 18.80 -15.03
C VAL A 121 -8.36 18.04 -13.93
N ASN A 122 -8.70 18.73 -12.84
CA ASN A 122 -9.74 18.36 -11.87
C ASN A 122 -9.70 16.93 -11.25
N ASN A 123 -8.54 16.26 -11.19
CA ASN A 123 -8.44 14.86 -10.72
C ASN A 123 -9.34 13.86 -11.48
N THR A 124 -9.91 14.24 -12.62
CA THR A 124 -10.65 13.32 -13.48
C THR A 124 -9.64 12.59 -14.33
N LYS A 125 -9.02 11.55 -13.76
CA LYS A 125 -8.17 10.61 -14.50
C LYS A 125 -9.00 10.10 -15.67
N THR A 126 -8.72 10.55 -16.88
CA THR A 126 -9.46 10.22 -18.12
C THR A 126 -9.00 8.89 -18.72
N TYR A 127 -7.72 8.58 -18.52
CA TYR A 127 -7.07 7.34 -18.97
C TYR A 127 -6.95 6.30 -17.86
N LEU A 128 -7.28 5.05 -18.18
CA LEU A 128 -7.15 3.90 -17.29
C LEU A 128 -5.68 3.49 -17.16
N GLY A 129 -4.93 3.56 -18.25
CA GLY A 129 -3.54 3.20 -18.32
C GLY A 129 -3.10 3.07 -19.78
N GLY A 130 -1.88 2.58 -19.97
CA GLY A 130 -1.29 2.29 -21.26
C GLY A 130 -1.02 0.80 -21.44
N VAL A 131 -1.09 0.32 -22.69
CA VAL A 131 -0.63 -1.02 -23.09
C VAL A 131 0.53 -0.87 -24.06
N VAL A 132 1.67 -1.45 -23.71
CA VAL A 132 2.89 -1.42 -24.54
C VAL A 132 3.07 -2.81 -25.13
N PHE A 133 2.85 -2.94 -26.43
CA PHE A 133 3.16 -4.14 -27.18
C PHE A 133 4.62 -4.10 -27.59
N GLN A 134 5.31 -5.24 -27.50
CA GLN A 134 6.68 -5.32 -28.02
C GLN A 134 6.69 -5.36 -29.55
N THR A 135 7.73 -4.78 -30.13
CA THR A 135 7.83 -4.45 -31.56
C THR A 135 7.79 -5.67 -32.49
N ASN A 136 8.10 -6.87 -32.02
CA ASN A 136 8.11 -8.10 -32.82
C ASN A 136 6.72 -8.75 -32.91
N LEU A 137 5.75 -8.04 -33.50
CA LEU A 137 4.37 -8.52 -33.73
C LEU A 137 4.22 -9.41 -34.98
N LEU A 138 5.32 -9.86 -35.59
CA LEU A 138 5.31 -10.72 -36.78
C LEU A 138 4.72 -12.11 -36.50
N ASP A 139 4.97 -12.64 -35.29
CA ASP A 139 4.38 -13.88 -34.82
C ASP A 139 3.09 -13.60 -34.05
N THR A 140 1.96 -13.70 -34.75
CA THR A 140 0.60 -13.50 -34.18
C THR A 140 0.21 -14.48 -33.07
N LYS A 141 1.03 -15.51 -32.83
CA LYS A 141 0.82 -16.52 -31.78
C LYS A 141 1.40 -16.14 -30.42
N HIS A 142 2.46 -15.34 -30.39
CA HIS A 142 3.17 -15.00 -29.15
C HIS A 142 3.31 -13.47 -29.04
N ILE A 143 2.30 -12.84 -28.44
CA ILE A 143 2.28 -11.39 -28.25
C ILE A 143 2.82 -11.09 -26.85
N GLN A 144 4.00 -10.48 -26.79
CA GLN A 144 4.53 -9.95 -25.54
C GLN A 144 4.10 -8.50 -25.36
N TYR A 145 3.51 -8.19 -24.20
CA TYR A 145 3.03 -6.86 -23.87
C TYR A 145 3.26 -6.55 -22.39
N SER A 146 3.27 -5.27 -22.07
CA SER A 146 3.30 -4.76 -20.69
C SER A 146 2.19 -3.74 -20.49
N ILE A 147 1.68 -3.64 -19.26
CA ILE A 147 0.62 -2.70 -18.91
C ILE A 147 1.22 -1.63 -18.00
N ARG A 148 0.98 -0.37 -18.35
CA ARG A 148 1.37 0.80 -17.57
C ARG A 148 0.15 1.34 -16.83
N LEU A 149 0.11 1.15 -15.52
CA LEU A 149 -0.95 1.65 -14.65
C LEU A 149 -0.43 2.80 -13.78
N SER A 150 -1.35 3.66 -13.34
CA SER A 150 -1.03 4.64 -12.30
C SER A 150 -0.70 3.92 -11.01
N SER A 151 0.35 4.37 -10.32
CA SER A 151 0.71 3.89 -8.98
C SER A 151 -0.34 4.22 -7.92
N TYR A 152 -1.24 5.17 -8.19
CA TYR A 152 -2.25 5.61 -7.23
C TYR A 152 -3.60 4.89 -7.45
N PRO A 153 -4.12 4.16 -6.45
CA PRO A 153 -5.37 3.42 -6.53
C PRO A 153 -6.54 4.37 -6.77
N ARG A 154 -7.43 3.99 -7.68
CA ARG A 154 -8.57 4.84 -8.07
C ARG A 154 -9.84 4.55 -7.27
N ASN A 155 -9.94 3.36 -6.67
CA ASN A 155 -11.09 2.93 -5.90
C ASN A 155 -10.77 2.90 -4.39
N THR A 156 -10.36 4.03 -3.82
CA THR A 156 -10.16 4.13 -2.37
C THR A 156 -11.50 4.48 -1.72
N LYS A 157 -12.06 3.52 -0.98
CA LYS A 157 -13.34 3.72 -0.26
C LYS A 157 -13.23 4.78 0.84
N ASN A 158 -12.02 5.05 1.34
CA ASN A 158 -11.77 5.92 2.50
C ASN A 158 -10.89 7.14 2.15
N LYS A 159 -11.45 8.17 1.50
CA LYS A 159 -10.77 9.48 1.38
C LYS A 159 -10.60 10.20 2.73
N ASN A 160 -11.37 9.81 3.74
CA ASN A 160 -11.46 10.48 5.05
C ASN A 160 -10.64 9.80 6.16
N GLN A 161 -9.91 8.71 5.88
CA GLN A 161 -8.93 8.21 6.85
C GLN A 161 -7.75 9.16 6.85
N LYS A 162 -7.82 10.11 7.78
CA LYS A 162 -6.75 11.01 8.19
C LYS A 162 -5.40 10.31 8.07
N LEU A 163 -4.46 11.00 7.43
CA LEU A 163 -3.04 10.66 7.36
C LEU A 163 -2.62 9.95 8.64
N ASN A 164 -2.46 8.62 8.56
CA ASN A 164 -1.54 7.98 9.46
C ASN A 164 -0.19 8.24 8.79
N PRO A 165 0.71 9.04 9.38
CA PRO A 165 2.00 9.39 8.76
C PRO A 165 2.89 8.15 8.46
N ILE A 166 2.48 6.98 8.95
CA ILE A 166 3.12 5.68 8.74
C ILE A 166 2.38 4.84 7.67
N LYS A 167 1.10 5.11 7.36
CA LYS A 167 0.35 4.39 6.31
C LYS A 167 0.42 5.17 5.01
N ASP A 168 1.55 5.08 4.32
CA ASP A 168 1.62 5.47 2.91
C ASP A 168 1.32 4.28 1.97
N ASP A 169 0.37 3.43 2.38
CA ASP A 169 -0.16 2.32 1.57
C ASP A 169 -1.00 2.84 0.39
N THR A 170 -1.09 4.15 0.20
CA THR A 170 -1.82 4.75 -0.92
C THR A 170 -1.08 4.62 -2.23
N ASN A 171 0.19 4.24 -2.24
CA ASN A 171 0.95 4.03 -3.47
C ASN A 171 1.21 2.54 -3.69
N TRP A 172 0.87 2.06 -4.89
CA TRP A 172 1.22 0.72 -5.32
C TRP A 172 2.68 0.69 -5.78
N PHE A 173 3.54 0.14 -4.93
CA PHE A 173 4.96 -0.11 -5.24
C PHE A 173 5.12 -1.46 -5.94
N THR A 174 5.05 -1.47 -7.26
CA THR A 174 5.19 -2.71 -8.07
C THR A 174 6.58 -3.33 -8.02
N GLN A 175 7.59 -2.58 -7.57
CA GLN A 175 8.96 -3.08 -7.38
C GLN A 175 9.13 -3.99 -6.16
N TYR A 176 8.19 -3.97 -5.21
CA TYR A 176 8.25 -4.79 -4.01
C TYR A 176 7.15 -5.86 -4.05
N MET A 177 7.48 -7.07 -3.58
CA MET A 177 6.50 -8.16 -3.45
C MET A 177 5.48 -7.88 -2.33
N PHE A 178 5.86 -7.07 -1.34
CA PHE A 178 5.03 -6.70 -0.19
C PHE A 178 5.05 -5.18 0.03
N PRO A 179 4.00 -4.59 0.62
CA PRO A 179 4.03 -3.19 1.02
C PRO A 179 5.13 -2.95 2.06
N LEU A 180 5.66 -1.73 2.09
CA LEU A 180 6.70 -1.33 3.04
C LEU A 180 6.24 -1.48 4.49
N TYR A 181 4.96 -1.22 4.76
CA TYR A 181 4.34 -1.38 6.08
C TYR A 181 3.23 -2.42 6.00
N GLN A 182 3.50 -3.62 6.54
CA GLN A 182 2.50 -4.68 6.57
C GLN A 182 1.47 -4.42 7.67
N ARG A 183 0.20 -4.63 7.35
CA ARG A 183 -0.88 -4.63 8.36
C ARG A 183 -0.93 -6.00 9.02
N ILE A 184 -1.02 -5.98 10.35
CA ILE A 184 -1.17 -7.21 11.14
C ILE A 184 -2.60 -7.72 10.93
N GLY A 185 -2.73 -9.00 10.60
CA GLY A 185 -4.01 -9.68 10.37
C GLY A 185 -4.32 -9.93 8.89
N PRO A 186 -5.40 -10.67 8.59
CA PRO A 186 -5.80 -10.96 7.22
C PRO A 186 -6.32 -9.73 6.48
N ARG A 187 -6.11 -9.70 5.17
CA ARG A 187 -6.55 -8.61 4.28
C ARG A 187 -8.07 -8.61 4.09
N SER A 188 -8.82 -7.91 4.96
CA SER A 188 -10.28 -7.64 4.85
C SER A 188 -11.18 -8.83 4.52
N ASN A 189 -12.04 -9.23 5.46
CA ASN A 189 -13.01 -10.31 5.28
C ASN A 189 -14.19 -9.96 4.34
N ILE A 190 -14.36 -8.69 3.93
CA ILE A 190 -15.69 -8.21 3.50
C ILE A 190 -15.74 -7.80 2.01
N SER A 191 -14.61 -7.47 1.37
CA SER A 191 -14.68 -7.05 -0.04
C SER A 191 -13.47 -7.41 -0.87
N CYS A 192 -13.73 -7.91 -2.06
CA CYS A 192 -12.79 -8.07 -3.15
C CYS A 192 -12.05 -6.76 -3.47
N GLY A 193 -10.75 -6.86 -3.77
CA GLY A 193 -9.93 -5.70 -4.14
C GLY A 193 -9.63 -4.74 -2.99
N GLY A 194 -9.35 -5.26 -1.78
CA GLY A 194 -8.92 -4.46 -0.64
C GLY A 194 -7.68 -3.61 -0.91
N ASP A 195 -7.44 -2.61 -0.06
CA ASP A 195 -6.25 -1.76 -0.14
C ASP A 195 -4.97 -2.62 -0.06
N PRO A 196 -3.92 -2.30 -0.86
CA PRO A 196 -2.67 -3.06 -0.92
C PRO A 196 -1.94 -3.18 0.43
#